data_AF-A0A9D5T674-F1
#
_entry.id   AF-A0A9D5T674-F1
#
_cell.length_a   1.000
_cell.length_b   1.000
_cell.length_c   1.000
_cell.angle_alpha   90.00
_cell.angle_beta   90.00
_cell.angle_gamma   90.00
#
_symmetry.space_group_name_H-M   'P 1'
#
loop_
_entity.id
_entity.type
_entity.pdbx_description
1 polymer ?
#
loop_
_entity_poly.entity_id
_entity_poly.type
_entity_poly.pdbx_seq_one_letter_code
_entity_poly.pdbx_strand_id
1 'polypeptide(L)'
;MKVILLADVKGHGKKGELCNVSDGYARNFLFPKKLAIEANNTAMNDLKNREAAAAHHKQEEIDAANATAKKLEGKTVTISAKAGSNGK
;
A
#
# COMPACT_ATOMS: atom_id res chain seq x y z
N MET A 1 -8.22 19.00 -16.16
CA MET A 1 -6.80 18.61 -16.08
C MET A 1 -6.65 17.24 -15.44
N LYS A 2 -5.81 16.37 -16.02
CA LYS A 2 -5.47 15.07 -15.43
C LYS A 2 -4.36 15.25 -14.40
N VAL A 3 -4.58 14.76 -13.19
CA VAL A 3 -3.61 14.84 -12.10
C VAL A 3 -3.48 13.47 -11.43
N ILE A 4 -2.28 13.16 -10.95
CA ILE A 4 -2.02 11.99 -10.11
C ILE A 4 -2.02 12.45 -8.67
N LEU A 5 -2.88 11.88 -7.84
CA LEU A 5 -2.95 12.23 -6.42
C LEU A 5 -1.74 11.65 -5.67
N LEU A 6 -1.08 12.48 -4.86
CA LEU A 6 0.01 12.06 -3.97
C LEU A 6 -0.48 11.69 -2.57
N ALA A 7 -1.71 12.07 -2.23
CA ALA A 7 -2.38 11.78 -0.96
C ALA A 7 -3.86 11.48 -1.20
N ASP A 8 -4.51 10.85 -0.22
CA ASP A 8 -5.95 10.61 -0.28
C ASP A 8 -6.70 11.95 -0.23
N VAL A 9 -7.53 12.22 -1.24
CA VAL A 9 -8.34 13.43 -1.32
C VAL A 9 -9.81 13.04 -1.28
N LYS A 10 -10.49 13.45 -0.20
CA LYS A 10 -11.90 13.14 0.02
C LYS A 10 -12.74 13.61 -1.18
N GLY A 11 -13.48 12.67 -1.78
CA GLY A 11 -14.36 12.91 -2.92
C GLY A 11 -13.68 12.95 -4.29
N HIS A 12 -12.36 12.79 -4.37
CA HIS A 12 -11.63 12.82 -5.65
C HIS A 12 -10.90 11.50 -5.94
N GLY A 13 -10.30 10.87 -4.92
CA GLY A 13 -9.63 9.58 -5.09
C GLY A 13 -8.63 9.27 -3.98
N LYS A 14 -7.97 8.12 -4.11
CA LYS A 14 -6.90 7.69 -3.21
C LYS A 14 -5.52 8.11 -3.73
N LYS A 15 -4.51 8.03 -2.86
CA LYS A 15 -3.10 8.21 -3.21
C LYS A 15 -2.71 7.27 -4.34
N GLY A 16 -2.06 7.82 -5.37
CA GLY A 16 -1.62 7.13 -6.57
C GLY A 16 -2.67 7.06 -7.68
N GLU A 17 -3.89 7.55 -7.44
CA GLU A 17 -4.95 7.48 -8.43
C GLU A 17 -4.85 8.62 -9.46
N LEU A 18 -5.15 8.29 -10.71
CA LEU A 18 -5.27 9.27 -11.80
C LEU A 18 -6.70 9.85 -11.79
N CYS A 19 -6.83 11.11 -11.40
CA CYS A 19 -8.11 11.80 -11.34
C CYS A 19 -8.18 12.91 -12.38
N ASN A 20 -9.35 13.09 -13.00
CA ASN A 20 -9.62 14.26 -13.84
C ASN A 20 -10.33 15.31 -12.99
N VAL A 21 -9.66 16.43 -12.76
CA VAL A 21 -10.16 17.52 -11.92
C VAL A 21 -10.24 18.82 -12.72
N SER A 22 -10.95 19.81 -12.21
CA SER A 22 -10.96 21.14 -12.82
C SER A 22 -9.58 21.81 -12.69
N ASP A 23 -9.21 22.59 -13.71
CA ASP A 23 -7.87 23.20 -13.78
C ASP A 23 -7.62 24.16 -12.61
N GLY A 24 -8.67 24.89 -12.19
CA GLY A 24 -8.63 25.76 -11.02
C GLY A 24 -8.39 24.98 -9.72
N TYR A 25 -9.03 23.83 -9.55
CA TYR A 25 -8.83 22.99 -8.36
C TYR A 25 -7.43 22.38 -8.31
N ALA A 26 -6.92 21.92 -9.45
CA ALA A 26 -5.54 21.43 -9.56
C ALA A 26 -4.52 22.53 -9.18
N ARG A 27 -4.61 23.70 -9.82
CA ARG A 27 -3.62 24.78 -9.67
C ARG A 27 -3.70 25.54 -8.35
N ASN A 28 -4.90 25.76 -7.82
CA ASN A 28 -5.09 26.59 -6.63
C ASN A 28 -5.12 25.80 -5.32
N PHE A 29 -5.45 24.50 -5.36
CA PHE A 29 -5.59 23.68 -4.16
C PHE A 29 -4.64 22.49 -4.14
N LEU A 30 -4.65 21.65 -5.18
CA LEU A 30 -3.90 20.38 -5.15
C LEU A 30 -2.39 20.58 -5.28
N PHE A 31 -1.93 21.41 -6.24
CA PHE A 31 -0.49 21.63 -6.46
C PHE A 31 0.17 22.43 -5.33
N PRO A 32 -0.41 23.54 -4.82
CA PRO A 32 0.22 24.30 -3.73
C PRO A 32 0.32 23.48 -2.43
N LYS A 33 -0.66 22.61 -2.17
CA LYS A 33 -0.65 21.69 -1.03
C LYS A 33 0.14 20.40 -1.27
N LYS A 34 0.75 20.22 -2.45
CA LYS A 34 1.49 19.01 -2.85
C LYS A 34 0.65 17.73 -2.73
N LEU A 35 -0.66 17.85 -2.92
CA LEU A 35 -1.62 16.73 -2.87
C LEU A 35 -1.76 16.03 -4.21
N ALA A 36 -1.33 16.66 -5.30
CA ALA A 36 -1.32 16.04 -6.62
C ALA A 36 -0.16 16.59 -7.47
N ILE A 37 0.15 15.86 -8.54
CA ILE A 37 1.05 16.28 -9.61
C ILE A 37 0.33 16.20 -10.95
N GLU A 38 0.79 16.96 -11.92
CA GLU A 38 0.26 16.85 -13.28
C GLU A 38 0.56 15.45 -13.85
N ALA A 39 -0.43 14.86 -14.50
CA ALA A 39 -0.29 13.55 -15.14
C ALA A 39 0.46 13.67 -16.47
N ASN A 40 1.75 14.01 -16.41
CA ASN A 40 2.64 13.99 -17.55
C ASN A 40 3.16 12.57 -17.84
N ASN A 41 3.72 12.35 -19.04
CA ASN A 41 4.23 11.03 -19.44
C ASN A 41 5.33 10.50 -18.50
N THR A 42 6.15 11.40 -17.94
CA THR A 42 7.20 11.05 -16.98
C THR A 42 6.61 10.51 -15.67
N ALA A 43 5.63 11.21 -15.10
CA ALA A 43 4.96 10.86 -13.87
C ALA A 43 4.14 9.57 -14.01
N MET A 44 3.56 9.32 -15.18
CA MET A 44 2.90 8.05 -15.50
C MET A 44 3.90 6.88 -15.54
N ASN A 45 5.09 7.09 -16.11
CA ASN A 45 6.13 6.07 -16.13
C ASN A 45 6.70 5.82 -14.72
N ASP A 46 6.92 6.88 -13.94
CA ASP A 46 7.36 6.75 -12.55
C ASP A 46 6.33 6.01 -11.69
N LEU A 47 5.04 6.25 -11.92
CA LEU A 47 3.96 5.55 -11.24
C LEU A 47 3.97 4.06 -11.57
N LYS A 48 4.08 3.70 -12.86
CA LYS A 48 4.22 2.31 -13.30
C LYS A 48 5.44 1.61 -12.71
N ASN A 49 6.59 2.30 -12.67
CA ASN A 49 7.80 1.74 -12.07
C ASN A 49 7.63 1.50 -10.57
N ARG A 50 6.97 2.43 -9.86
CA ARG A 50 6.65 2.28 -8.43
C ARG A 50 5.67 1.14 -8.19
N GLU A 51 4.64 1.01 -9.03
CA GLU A 51 3.68 -0.10 -8.95
C GLU A 51 4.33 -1.45 -9.22
N ALA A 52 5.20 -1.53 -10.22
CA ALA A 52 5.95 -2.76 -10.52
C ALA A 52 6.87 -3.17 -9.35
N ALA A 53 7.58 -2.21 -8.75
CA ALA A 53 8.40 -2.47 -7.57
C ALA A 53 7.54 -2.92 -6.36
N ALA A 54 6.41 -2.25 -6.12
CA ALA A 54 5.49 -2.60 -5.04
C ALA A 54 4.86 -4.00 -5.25
N ALA A 55 4.53 -4.35 -6.49
CA ALA A 55 4.02 -5.66 -6.85
C ALA A 55 5.07 -6.75 -6.60
N HIS A 56 6.33 -6.50 -6.94
CA HIS A 56 7.44 -7.42 -6.69
C HIS A 56 7.61 -7.68 -5.19
N HIS A 57 7.69 -6.62 -4.38
CA HIS A 57 7.81 -6.76 -2.93
C HIS A 57 6.61 -7.47 -2.30
N LYS A 58 5.40 -7.19 -2.78
CA LYS A 58 4.19 -7.86 -2.29
C LYS A 58 4.20 -9.36 -2.63
N GLN A 59 4.72 -9.72 -3.81
CA GLN A 59 4.87 -11.13 -4.18
C GLN A 59 5.90 -11.83 -3.29
N GLU A 60 7.06 -11.20 -3.05
CA GLU A 60 8.07 -11.73 -2.12
C GLU A 60 7.51 -11.93 -0.70
N GLU A 61 6.70 -10.98 -0.21
CA GLU A 61 6.08 -11.05 1.10
C GLU A 61 5.04 -12.18 1.19
N ILE A 62 4.23 -12.36 0.13
CA ILE A 62 3.28 -13.48 0.04
C ILE A 62 4.03 -14.81 0.02
N ASP A 63 5.12 -14.91 -0.75
CA ASP A 63 5.91 -16.13 -0.85
C ASP A 63 6.61 -16.46 0.48
N ALA A 64 7.13 -15.45 1.18
CA ALA A 64 7.69 -15.59 2.53
C ALA A 64 6.63 -16.00 3.57
N ALA A 65 5.42 -15.44 3.48
CA ALA A 65 4.30 -15.81 4.34
C ALA A 65 3.86 -17.25 4.10
N ASN A 66 3.76 -17.68 2.84
CA ASN A 66 3.43 -19.05 2.46
C ASN A 66 4.51 -20.04 2.91
N ALA A 67 5.79 -19.68 2.77
CA ALA A 67 6.90 -20.51 3.27
C ALA A 67 6.87 -20.65 4.80
N THR A 68 6.50 -19.59 5.52
CA THR A 68 6.34 -19.60 6.98
C THR A 68 5.14 -20.44 7.40
N ALA A 69 4.00 -20.31 6.70
CA ALA A 69 2.81 -21.12 6.93
C ALA A 69 3.12 -22.61 6.78
N LYS A 70 3.80 -23.02 5.70
CA LYS A 70 4.24 -24.42 5.50
C LYS A 70 5.18 -24.94 6.59
N LYS A 71 6.01 -24.07 7.18
CA LYS A 71 6.89 -24.44 8.30
C LYS A 71 6.16 -24.60 9.63
N LEU A 72 5.00 -23.96 9.77
CA LEU A 72 4.15 -24.02 10.96
C LEU A 72 3.10 -25.13 10.83
N GLU A 73 2.66 -25.44 9.61
CA GLU A 73 1.77 -26.57 9.31
C GLU A 73 2.42 -27.88 9.79
N GLY A 74 1.83 -28.49 10.81
CA GLY A 74 2.32 -29.74 11.41
C GLY A 74 3.26 -29.57 12.61
N LYS A 75 3.61 -28.35 13.02
CA LYS A 75 4.34 -28.12 14.29
C LYS A 75 3.38 -27.90 15.45
N THR A 76 3.28 -28.89 16.32
CA THR A 76 2.64 -28.76 17.63
C THR A 76 3.59 -28.03 18.59
N VAL A 77 3.23 -26.80 18.98
CA VAL A 77 3.97 -26.06 20.01
C VAL A 77 3.42 -26.47 21.37
N THR A 78 4.13 -27.36 22.05
CA THR A 78 3.84 -27.75 23.44
C THR A 78 4.48 -26.73 24.39
N ILE A 79 3.65 -25.93 25.04
CA ILE A 79 4.06 -25.02 26.11
C ILE A 79 3.83 -25.74 27.44
N SER A 80 4.90 -26.19 28.09
CA SER A 80 4.82 -26.73 29.44
C SER A 80 4.89 -25.60 30.47
N ALA A 81 3.77 -25.30 31.12
CA ALA A 81 3.69 -24.39 32.25
C ALA A 81 3.49 -25.18 33.56
N LYS A 82 4.06 -24.69 34.66
CA LYS A 82 3.92 -25.31 35.99
C LYS A 82 2.52 -24.96 36.53
N ALA A 83 1.57 -25.90 36.41
CA ALA A 83 0.23 -25.74 36.97
C ALA A 83 0.25 -25.88 38.50
N GLY A 84 -0.45 -24.99 39.22
CA GLY A 84 -0.71 -25.16 40.64
C GLY A 84 -1.63 -26.35 40.90
N SER A 85 -1.73 -26.80 42.16
CA SER A 85 -2.37 -28.06 42.60
C SER A 85 -3.86 -28.25 42.22
N ASN A 86 -4.49 -27.30 41.53
CA ASN A 86 -5.88 -27.37 41.06
C ASN A 86 -6.07 -26.92 39.60
N GLY A 87 -5.03 -27.00 38.76
CA GLY A 87 -5.19 -26.75 37.31
C GLY A 87 -5.60 -25.32 36.96
N LYS A 88 -5.26 -24.34 37.81
CA LYS A 88 -5.35 -22.91 37.55
C LYS A 88 -3.96 -22.29 37.61
#